data_AF-G6YF50-F1
#
_entry.id   AF-G6YF50-F1
#
_cell.length_a   1.000
_cell.length_b   1.000
_cell.length_c   1.000
_cell.angle_alpha   90.00
_cell.angle_beta   90.00
_cell.angle_gamma   90.00
#
_symmetry.space_group_name_H-M   'P 1'
#
loop_
_entity.id
_entity.type
_entity.pdbx_description
1 polymer ?
#
loop_
_entity_poly.entity_id
_entity_poly.type
_entity_poly.pdbx_seq_one_letter_code
_entity_poly.pdbx_strand_id
1 'polypeptide(L)'
;MAIAFARARYISRSGGGSAVRSAAYNGREGIKAQRTGEVFYFKHREAPDHHEVLLPEGAPSELASSDALWNAAEAMEKRKDAQLARELVLALPANEELGHDDRVELARSFALEHFVPKGLAVQLDVHAPHGAESEGERANHHAHLLITTRRL
;
A
#
# COMPACT_ATOMS: atom_id res chain seq x y z
N MET A 1 5.51 -22.74 4.84
CA MET A 1 4.04 -22.81 4.85
C MET A 1 3.41 -21.43 4.63
N ALA A 2 2.35 -21.28 3.83
CA ALA A 2 1.65 -20.00 3.69
C ALA A 2 0.58 -19.87 4.80
N ILE A 3 0.56 -18.74 5.52
CA ILE A 3 -0.55 -18.40 6.40
C ILE A 3 -1.65 -17.81 5.52
N ALA A 4 -2.81 -18.47 5.44
CA ALA A 4 -3.97 -17.94 4.73
C ALA A 4 -4.56 -16.75 5.51
N PHE A 5 -4.00 -15.56 5.28
CA PHE A 5 -4.40 -14.34 5.95
C PHE A 5 -4.63 -13.19 4.96
N ALA A 6 -5.78 -12.55 5.11
CA ALA A 6 -6.06 -11.27 4.50
C ALA A 6 -6.77 -10.36 5.51
N ARG A 7 -6.38 -9.10 5.57
CA ARG A 7 -7.10 -8.05 6.32
C ARG A 7 -7.50 -6.94 5.37
N ALA A 8 -8.80 -6.67 5.28
CA ALA A 8 -9.32 -5.50 4.57
C ALA A 8 -9.93 -4.51 5.56
N ARG A 9 -9.60 -3.22 5.44
CA ARG A 9 -10.21 -2.14 6.21
C ARG A 9 -10.26 -0.84 5.43
N TYR A 10 -11.13 0.08 5.85
CA TYR A 10 -11.06 1.47 5.41
C TYR A 10 -10.19 2.29 6.36
N ILE A 11 -9.42 3.21 5.79
CA ILE A 11 -8.79 4.30 6.52
C ILE A 11 -9.78 5.46 6.55
N SER A 12 -10.37 5.72 7.72
CA SER A 12 -11.34 6.80 7.91
C SER A 12 -10.71 8.00 8.58
N ARG A 13 -11.05 9.20 8.09
CA ARG A 13 -10.66 10.47 8.69
C ARG A 13 -11.21 10.65 10.11
N SER A 14 -12.45 10.23 10.37
CA SER A 14 -13.07 10.38 11.70
C SER A 14 -12.40 9.52 12.78
N GLY A 15 -11.72 8.44 12.38
CA GLY A 15 -10.90 7.61 13.27
C GLY A 15 -9.46 8.09 13.41
N GLY A 16 -9.13 9.31 12.99
CA GLY A 16 -7.75 9.82 12.98
C GLY A 16 -6.87 9.17 11.91
N GLY A 17 -7.46 8.56 10.89
CA GLY A 17 -6.76 7.99 9.74
C GLY A 17 -6.22 9.05 8.79
N SER A 18 -5.15 8.71 8.08
CA SER A 18 -4.58 9.48 6.98
C SER A 18 -4.06 8.51 5.93
N ALA A 19 -4.45 8.72 4.68
CA ALA A 19 -3.94 7.93 3.56
C ALA A 19 -2.48 8.26 3.31
N VAL A 20 -2.10 9.55 3.42
CA VAL A 20 -0.70 10.00 3.31
C VAL A 20 0.20 9.35 4.35
N ARG A 21 -0.25 9.25 5.61
CA ARG A 21 0.52 8.55 6.66
C ARG A 21 0.73 7.08 6.34
N SER A 22 -0.33 6.40 5.90
CA SER A 22 -0.25 4.97 5.55
C SER A 22 0.64 4.73 4.35
N ALA A 23 0.53 5.56 3.31
CA ALA A 23 1.38 5.53 2.14
C ALA A 23 2.87 5.67 2.51
N ALA A 24 3.21 6.68 3.32
CA ALA A 24 4.56 6.90 3.80
C ALA A 24 5.05 5.75 4.68
N TYR A 25 4.18 5.19 5.53
CA TYR A 25 4.55 4.08 6.41
C TYR A 25 4.85 2.80 5.64
N ASN A 26 4.02 2.45 4.66
CA ASN A 26 4.19 1.23 3.88
C ASN A 26 5.39 1.34 2.94
N GLY A 27 5.49 2.44 2.17
CA GLY A 27 6.62 2.69 1.25
C GLY A 27 7.93 3.07 1.93
N ARG A 28 7.91 3.27 3.26
CA ARG A 28 9.07 3.72 4.06
C ARG A 28 9.63 5.07 3.58
N GLU A 29 8.71 5.95 3.19
CA GLU A 29 9.02 7.23 2.60
C GLU A 29 8.90 8.40 3.60
N GLY A 30 9.24 9.60 3.12
CA GLY A 30 8.94 10.86 3.79
C GLY A 30 7.93 11.63 2.95
N ILE A 31 6.70 11.77 3.42
CA ILE A 31 5.61 12.42 2.69
C ILE A 31 4.96 13.49 3.57
N LYS A 32 4.76 14.68 3.01
CA LYS A 32 4.02 15.77 3.67
C LYS A 32 2.55 15.69 3.31
N ALA A 33 1.68 15.61 4.31
CA ALA A 33 0.24 15.75 4.11
C ALA A 33 -0.09 17.22 3.85
N GLN A 34 -0.44 17.56 2.62
CA GLN A 34 -0.70 18.94 2.20
C GLN A 34 -1.87 19.57 2.97
N ARG A 35 -2.88 18.77 3.32
CA ARG A 35 -4.07 19.22 4.04
C ARG A 35 -3.80 19.67 5.48
N THR A 36 -2.89 19.01 6.19
CA THR A 36 -2.60 19.28 7.61
C THR A 36 -1.26 19.95 7.84
N GLY A 37 -0.37 19.93 6.85
CA GLY A 37 1.02 20.37 6.96
C GLY A 37 1.94 19.38 7.67
N GLU A 38 1.40 18.29 8.22
CA GLU A 38 2.15 17.26 8.94
C GLU A 38 3.08 16.49 7.98
N VAL A 39 4.28 16.17 8.46
CA VAL A 39 5.27 15.39 7.70
C VAL A 39 5.40 14.02 8.33
N PHE A 40 5.08 12.98 7.57
CA PHE A 40 5.27 11.59 7.98
C PHE A 40 6.59 11.09 7.43
N TYR A 41 7.49 10.63 8.31
CA TYR A 41 8.85 10.23 7.93
C TYR A 41 9.19 8.83 8.45
N PHE A 42 9.32 7.87 7.54
CA PHE A 42 9.59 6.47 7.86
C PHE A 42 10.86 5.90 7.20
N LYS A 43 11.67 6.75 6.55
CA LYS A 43 12.95 6.35 5.91
C LYS A 43 14.01 5.80 6.86
N HIS A 44 13.81 5.92 8.17
CA HIS A 44 14.69 5.35 9.20
C HIS A 44 14.46 3.84 9.42
N ARG A 45 13.40 3.29 8.83
CA ARG A 45 13.09 1.85 8.88
C ARG A 45 13.64 1.16 7.65
N GLU A 46 13.75 -0.16 7.74
CA GLU A 46 14.09 -1.01 6.60
C GLU A 46 13.06 -0.82 5.48
N ALA A 47 13.59 -0.60 4.27
CA ALA A 47 12.82 -0.38 3.05
C ALA A 47 11.91 -1.59 2.76
N PRO A 48 10.79 -1.41 2.04
CA PRO A 48 10.07 -2.55 1.51
C PRO A 48 10.96 -3.27 0.49
N ASP A 49 10.76 -4.57 0.35
CA ASP A 49 11.38 -5.40 -0.69
C ASP A 49 11.00 -4.88 -2.08
N HIS A 50 9.76 -4.40 -2.23
CA HIS A 50 9.24 -3.83 -3.46
C HIS A 50 8.24 -2.72 -3.16
N HIS A 51 8.25 -1.68 -3.99
CA HIS A 51 7.33 -0.56 -3.93
C HIS A 51 6.95 -0.12 -5.33
N GLU A 52 5.65 -0.01 -5.61
CA GLU A 52 5.16 0.61 -6.84
C GLU A 52 3.77 1.24 -6.68
N VAL A 53 3.45 2.19 -7.55
CA VAL A 53 2.10 2.74 -7.70
C VAL A 53 1.53 2.29 -9.05
N LEU A 54 0.51 1.45 -9.00
CA LEU A 54 -0.22 0.95 -10.15
C LEU A 54 -1.37 1.91 -10.47
N LEU A 55 -1.34 2.49 -11.66
CA LEU A 55 -2.36 3.41 -12.14
C LEU A 55 -3.28 2.75 -13.18
N PRO A 56 -4.58 3.09 -13.19
CA PRO A 56 -5.48 2.73 -14.28
C PRO A 56 -5.03 3.30 -15.63
N GLU A 57 -5.47 2.68 -16.72
CA GLU A 57 -5.26 3.22 -18.06
C GLU A 57 -5.86 4.63 -18.19
N GLY A 58 -5.08 5.56 -18.76
CA GLY A 58 -5.50 6.95 -18.94
C GLY A 58 -5.34 7.85 -17.72
N ALA A 59 -4.95 7.31 -16.56
CA ALA A 59 -4.66 8.13 -15.38
C ALA A 59 -3.43 9.02 -15.61
N PRO A 60 -3.42 10.26 -15.09
CA PRO A 60 -2.27 11.16 -15.21
C PRO A 60 -1.00 10.54 -14.61
N SER A 61 0.10 10.53 -15.38
CA SER A 61 1.38 9.97 -14.94
C SER A 61 1.98 10.68 -13.71
N GLU A 62 1.58 11.92 -13.44
CA GLU A 62 1.97 12.68 -12.26
C GLU A 62 1.53 11.99 -10.95
N LEU A 63 0.47 11.16 -11.00
CA LEU A 63 -0.02 10.38 -9.86
C LEU A 63 0.78 9.10 -9.60
N ALA A 64 1.85 8.84 -10.36
CA ALA A 64 2.63 7.60 -10.23
C ALA A 64 3.57 7.57 -9.00
N SER A 65 3.52 8.59 -8.13
CA SER A 65 4.22 8.61 -6.84
C SER A 65 3.23 8.56 -5.68
N SER A 66 3.63 7.92 -4.57
CA SER A 66 2.86 7.86 -3.33
C SER A 66 2.45 9.25 -2.84
N ASP A 67 3.39 10.20 -2.87
CA ASP A 67 3.13 11.59 -2.46
C ASP A 67 2.01 12.21 -3.29
N ALA A 68 2.15 12.21 -4.62
CA ALA A 68 1.18 12.82 -5.51
C ALA A 68 -0.20 12.15 -5.42
N LEU A 69 -0.23 10.81 -5.46
CA LEU A 69 -1.49 10.04 -5.42
C LEU A 69 -2.27 10.32 -4.14
N TRP A 70 -1.64 10.19 -2.98
CA TRP A 70 -2.36 10.21 -1.71
C TRP A 70 -2.67 11.62 -1.23
N ASN A 71 -1.88 12.62 -1.61
CA ASN A 71 -2.27 14.01 -1.42
C ASN A 71 -3.47 14.37 -2.31
N ALA A 72 -3.49 13.94 -3.58
CA ALA A 72 -4.64 14.14 -4.46
C ALA A 72 -5.90 13.44 -3.92
N ALA A 73 -5.77 12.18 -3.46
CA ALA A 73 -6.88 11.43 -2.89
C ALA A 73 -7.45 12.09 -1.62
N GLU A 74 -6.59 12.53 -0.68
CA GLU A 74 -7.08 13.24 0.52
C GLU A 74 -7.70 14.60 0.21
N ALA A 75 -7.20 15.31 -0.80
CA ALA A 75 -7.73 16.61 -1.23
C ALA A 75 -9.14 16.50 -1.84
N MET A 76 -9.43 15.38 -2.53
CA MET A 76 -10.77 15.12 -3.09
C MET A 76 -11.84 14.86 -2.02
N GLU A 77 -11.44 14.38 -0.85
CA GLU A 77 -12.36 14.05 0.23
C GLU A 77 -12.67 15.25 1.14
N LYS A 78 -13.90 15.79 1.06
CA LYS A 78 -14.30 17.01 1.79
C LYS A 78 -14.91 16.76 3.16
N ARG A 79 -15.45 15.57 3.41
CA ARG A 79 -16.20 15.27 4.64
C ARG A 79 -15.28 14.93 5.81
N LYS A 80 -15.64 15.34 7.03
CA LYS A 80 -14.87 15.02 8.25
C LYS A 80 -14.78 13.51 8.56
N ASP A 81 -15.72 12.73 8.02
CA ASP A 81 -15.86 11.28 8.20
C ASP A 81 -15.56 10.49 6.91
N ALA A 82 -14.85 11.09 5.96
CA ALA A 82 -14.51 10.45 4.69
C ALA A 82 -13.66 9.19 4.87
N GLN A 83 -13.92 8.19 4.03
CA GLN A 83 -13.05 7.03 3.83
C GLN A 83 -11.98 7.42 2.80
N LEU A 84 -10.75 7.55 3.27
CA LEU A 84 -9.63 8.12 2.50
C LEU A 84 -8.95 7.09 1.60
N ALA A 85 -8.88 5.84 2.06
CA ALA A 85 -8.30 4.73 1.33
C ALA A 85 -8.93 3.41 1.81
N ARG A 86 -8.87 2.38 0.98
CA ARG A 86 -9.02 0.99 1.41
C ARG A 86 -7.63 0.40 1.58
N GLU A 87 -7.36 -0.22 2.71
CA GLU A 87 -6.12 -0.95 2.96
C GLU A 87 -6.44 -2.45 2.93
N LEU A 88 -5.63 -3.20 2.17
CA LEU A 88 -5.62 -4.64 2.16
C LEU A 88 -4.22 -5.13 2.51
N VAL A 89 -4.12 -6.01 3.49
CA VAL A 89 -2.88 -6.71 3.83
C VAL A 89 -3.04 -8.17 3.46
N LEU A 90 -2.12 -8.70 2.66
CA LEU A 90 -2.09 -10.09 2.21
C LEU A 90 -0.83 -10.75 2.75
N ALA A 91 -0.97 -11.89 3.41
CA ALA A 91 0.18 -12.75 3.67
C ALA A 91 0.61 -13.41 2.35
N LEU A 92 1.91 -13.43 2.10
CA LEU A 92 2.51 -14.05 0.92
C LEU A 92 3.19 -15.37 1.31
N PRO A 93 3.28 -16.36 0.41
CA PRO A 93 3.92 -17.63 0.72
C PRO A 93 5.41 -17.47 1.08
N ALA A 94 5.84 -18.17 2.13
CA ALA A 94 7.23 -18.23 2.57
C ALA A 94 7.99 -19.48 2.07
N ASN A 95 7.44 -20.24 1.12
CA ASN A 95 8.14 -21.39 0.55
C ASN A 95 9.37 -20.93 -0.26
N GLU A 96 10.45 -21.72 -0.19
CA GLU A 96 11.72 -21.43 -0.88
C GLU A 96 11.59 -21.47 -2.41
N GLU A 97 10.57 -22.17 -2.92
CA GLU A 97 10.26 -22.26 -4.35
C GLU A 97 9.77 -20.95 -4.96
N LEU A 98 9.28 -20.02 -4.15
CA LEU A 98 8.88 -18.68 -4.60
C LEU A 98 9.98 -17.68 -4.25
N GLY A 99 10.53 -17.04 -5.28
CA GLY A 99 11.51 -15.97 -5.15
C GLY A 99 10.89 -14.64 -4.76
N HIS A 100 11.72 -13.61 -4.67
CA HIS A 100 11.26 -12.23 -4.49
C HIS A 100 10.31 -11.80 -5.62
N ASP A 101 10.73 -12.00 -6.88
CA ASP A 101 9.96 -11.60 -8.06
C ASP A 101 8.59 -12.29 -8.12
N ASP A 102 8.50 -13.58 -7.75
CA ASP A 102 7.23 -14.31 -7.72
C ASP A 102 6.26 -13.71 -6.70
N ARG A 103 6.76 -13.32 -5.52
CA ARG A 103 5.93 -12.69 -4.47
C ARG A 103 5.42 -11.33 -4.92
N VAL A 104 6.26 -10.54 -5.58
CA VAL A 104 5.88 -9.26 -6.17
C VAL A 104 4.81 -9.48 -7.24
N GLU A 105 5.01 -10.44 -8.14
CA GLU A 105 4.07 -10.72 -9.22
C GLU A 105 2.74 -11.27 -8.71
N LEU A 106 2.73 -12.09 -7.65
CA LEU A 106 1.50 -12.52 -6.99
C LEU A 106 0.69 -11.33 -6.44
N ALA A 107 1.35 -10.38 -5.78
CA ALA A 107 0.67 -9.22 -5.23
C ALA A 107 0.22 -8.22 -6.32
N ARG A 108 1.06 -8.02 -7.34
CA ARG A 108 0.77 -7.17 -8.50
C ARG A 108 -0.38 -7.70 -9.32
N SER A 109 -0.36 -8.98 -9.69
CA SER A 109 -1.41 -9.62 -10.47
C SER A 109 -2.76 -9.55 -9.74
N PHE A 110 -2.78 -9.74 -8.41
CA PHE A 110 -3.99 -9.53 -7.60
C PHE A 110 -4.52 -8.09 -7.71
N ALA A 111 -3.64 -7.09 -7.65
CA ALA A 111 -4.03 -5.68 -7.78
C ALA A 111 -4.58 -5.37 -9.19
N LEU A 112 -3.92 -5.89 -10.23
CA LEU A 112 -4.30 -5.76 -11.63
C LEU A 112 -5.57 -6.54 -11.98
N GLU A 113 -5.87 -7.65 -11.32
CA GLU A 113 -7.11 -8.37 -11.57
C GLU A 113 -8.31 -7.67 -10.93
N HIS A 114 -8.13 -7.15 -9.71
CA HIS A 114 -9.27 -6.78 -8.88
C HIS A 114 -9.55 -5.28 -8.76
N PHE A 115 -8.56 -4.40 -8.98
CA PHE A 115 -8.70 -2.97 -8.71
C PHE A 115 -8.36 -2.08 -9.92
N VAL A 116 -7.18 -2.25 -10.51
CA VAL A 116 -6.64 -1.30 -11.50
C VAL A 116 -7.54 -1.16 -12.74
N PRO A 117 -8.03 -2.24 -13.39
CA PRO A 117 -8.96 -2.14 -14.52
C PRO A 117 -10.32 -1.57 -14.16
N LYS A 118 -10.67 -1.50 -12.86
CA LYS A 118 -11.91 -0.89 -12.38
C LYS A 118 -11.74 0.61 -12.11
N GLY A 119 -10.63 1.20 -12.53
CA GLY A 119 -10.32 2.63 -12.40
C GLY A 119 -9.71 3.00 -11.05
N LEU A 120 -9.33 2.04 -10.19
CA LEU A 120 -8.77 2.34 -8.87
C LEU A 120 -7.25 2.24 -8.90
N ALA A 121 -6.55 3.28 -8.42
CA ALA A 121 -5.11 3.20 -8.25
C ALA A 121 -4.75 2.42 -6.98
N VAL A 122 -3.59 1.75 -7.02
CA VAL A 122 -3.08 0.92 -5.94
C VAL A 122 -1.62 1.27 -5.69
N GLN A 123 -1.28 1.71 -4.48
CA GLN A 123 0.09 1.63 -3.99
C GLN A 123 0.31 0.21 -3.45
N LEU A 124 1.32 -0.48 -3.97
CA LEU A 124 1.71 -1.83 -3.60
C LEU A 124 3.08 -1.79 -2.92
N ASP A 125 3.14 -2.30 -1.70
CA ASP A 125 4.37 -2.43 -0.91
C ASP A 125 4.52 -3.88 -0.44
N VAL A 126 5.62 -4.54 -0.81
CA VAL A 126 5.95 -5.90 -0.34
C VAL A 126 7.04 -5.81 0.71
N HIS A 127 6.87 -6.52 1.83
CA HIS A 127 7.87 -6.58 2.90
C HIS A 127 8.40 -8.00 3.10
N ALA A 128 9.71 -8.09 3.31
CA ALA A 128 10.35 -9.26 3.88
C ALA A 128 10.07 -9.41 5.39
N PRO A 129 10.18 -10.65 5.91
CA PRO A 129 10.26 -10.89 7.33
C PRO A 129 11.48 -10.19 7.94
N HIS A 130 11.32 -9.69 9.16
CA HIS A 130 12.38 -8.99 9.89
C HIS A 130 12.55 -9.55 11.31
N GLY A 131 13.77 -9.50 11.84
CA GLY A 131 14.07 -9.94 13.21
C GLY A 131 13.97 -11.46 13.42
N ALA A 132 13.46 -11.90 14.56
CA ALA A 132 13.38 -13.32 14.94
C ALA A 132 12.43 -14.17 14.06
N GLU A 133 11.68 -13.53 13.16
CA GLU A 133 10.80 -14.16 12.18
C GLU A 133 11.48 -14.32 10.81
N SER A 134 12.79 -14.05 10.69
CA SER A 134 13.53 -14.13 9.40
C SER A 134 13.78 -15.53 8.88
N GLU A 135 13.61 -16.58 9.70
CA GLU A 135 13.98 -17.94 9.34
C GLU A 135 12.80 -18.92 9.37
N GLY A 136 12.77 -19.81 8.37
CA GLY A 136 11.86 -20.95 8.28
C GLY A 136 10.40 -20.57 8.02
N GLU A 137 9.47 -21.47 8.36
CA GLU A 137 8.06 -21.34 8.01
C GLU A 137 7.31 -20.21 8.74
N ARG A 138 7.99 -19.48 9.62
CA ARG A 138 7.46 -18.31 10.35
C ARG A 138 7.81 -16.99 9.66
N ALA A 139 8.56 -17.03 8.57
CA ALA A 139 8.84 -15.91 7.69
C ALA A 139 7.55 -15.21 7.23
N ASN A 140 7.31 -14.00 7.75
CA ASN A 140 6.15 -13.19 7.44
C ASN A 140 6.39 -12.25 6.24
N HIS A 141 6.41 -12.83 5.04
CA HIS A 141 6.28 -12.04 3.82
C HIS A 141 4.84 -11.55 3.69
N HIS A 142 4.66 -10.25 3.43
CA HIS A 142 3.34 -9.70 3.26
C HIS A 142 3.32 -8.50 2.32
N ALA A 143 2.19 -8.28 1.67
CA ALA A 143 1.93 -7.12 0.83
C ALA A 143 0.89 -6.20 1.48
N HIS A 144 1.16 -4.89 1.47
CA HIS A 144 0.14 -3.86 1.67
C HIS A 144 -0.30 -3.36 0.31
N LEU A 145 -1.61 -3.37 0.08
CA LEU A 145 -2.26 -2.71 -1.04
C LEU A 145 -3.08 -1.56 -0.46
N LEU A 146 -2.61 -0.34 -0.67
CA LEU A 146 -3.35 0.86 -0.36
C LEU A 146 -4.09 1.31 -1.64
N ILE A 147 -5.42 1.32 -1.59
CA ILE A 147 -6.28 1.41 -2.77
C ILE A 147 -7.14 2.67 -2.67
N THR A 148 -7.26 3.43 -3.76
CA THR A 148 -8.11 4.62 -3.78
C THR A 148 -9.58 4.26 -3.58
N THR A 149 -10.35 5.15 -2.95
CA THR A 149 -11.82 4.98 -2.79
C THR A 149 -12.61 5.61 -3.95
N ARG A 150 -11.92 6.31 -4.84
CA ARG A 150 -12.44 6.95 -6.05
C ARG A 150 -11.71 6.40 -7.28
N ARG A 151 -12.40 6.42 -8.42
CA ARG A 151 -11.76 6.14 -9.70
C ARG A 151 -10.96 7.35 -10.18
N LEU A 152 -9.85 7.11 -10.86
CA LEU A 152 -9.07 8.11 -11.58
C LEU A 152 -9.59 8.30 -13.01
#